data_AF-A0A137R1G7-F1
#
_entry.id   AF-A0A137R1G7-F1
#
_cell.length_a   1.000
_cell.length_b   1.000
_cell.length_c   1.000
_cell.angle_alpha   90.00
_cell.angle_beta   90.00
_cell.angle_gamma   90.00
#
_symmetry.space_group_name_H-M   'P 1'
#
loop_
_entity.id
_entity.type
_entity.pdbx_description
1 polymer ?
#
loop_
_entity_poly.entity_id
_entity_poly.type
_entity_poly.pdbx_seq_one_letter_code
_entity_poly.pdbx_strand_id
1 'polypeptide(L)'
;MTLPLSALSYGIILEAMTFVVSPLSPGVLIVQFDEFLTTQTPSMTKFRADVQKGFQAFEEMVASEDEVVTGAFRMNAADFRYGMGGPGPVRKDKVSPIEFICIALLILVWWDKMSLRATAKAIKEMRREVRSEHVDVRMKTRVGKAMITFLKGIKPELIRGCRVTVEEGKG
;
A
#
# COMPACT_ATOMS: atom_id res chain seq x y z
N MET A 1 -11.01 11.07 24.45
CA MET A 1 -11.76 11.58 23.28
C MET A 1 -10.82 11.64 22.09
N THR A 2 -10.71 10.54 21.35
CA THR A 2 -9.92 10.43 20.12
C THR A 2 -10.81 10.86 18.95
N LEU A 3 -10.47 11.96 18.30
CA LEU A 3 -11.13 12.35 17.05
C LEU A 3 -10.75 11.32 15.97
N PRO A 4 -11.71 10.76 15.20
CA PRO A 4 -11.37 9.86 14.11
C PRO A 4 -10.58 10.65 13.06
N LEU A 5 -9.41 10.14 12.66
CA LEU A 5 -8.74 10.58 11.44
C LEU A 5 -9.77 10.45 10.30
N SER A 6 -10.31 11.59 9.94
CA SER A 6 -11.54 11.77 9.17
C SER A 6 -11.44 11.14 7.79
N ALA A 7 -12.57 10.60 7.33
CA ALA A 7 -12.83 10.11 5.97
C ALA A 7 -12.32 11.02 4.82
N LEU A 8 -11.99 12.28 5.08
CA LEU A 8 -11.33 13.22 4.15
C LEU A 8 -9.96 12.77 3.64
N SER A 9 -9.10 12.18 4.47
CA SER A 9 -7.75 11.76 4.02
C SER A 9 -7.84 10.54 3.11
N TYR A 10 -8.73 9.60 3.44
CA TYR A 10 -9.08 8.49 2.57
C TYR A 10 -9.79 8.97 1.32
N GLY A 11 -10.66 9.98 1.43
CA GLY A 11 -11.37 10.59 0.31
C GLY A 11 -10.43 11.18 -0.73
N ILE A 12 -9.40 11.92 -0.34
CA ILE A 12 -8.43 12.51 -1.29
C ILE A 12 -7.58 11.44 -1.97
N ILE A 13 -7.13 10.43 -1.21
CA ILE A 13 -6.34 9.32 -1.76
C ILE A 13 -7.20 8.43 -2.67
N LEU A 14 -8.42 8.09 -2.24
CA LEU A 14 -9.38 7.34 -3.04
C LEU A 14 -9.86 8.18 -4.21
N GLU A 15 -10.04 9.49 -4.11
CA GLU A 15 -10.36 10.34 -5.26
C GLU A 15 -9.19 10.35 -6.22
N ALA A 16 -7.95 10.58 -5.77
CA ALA A 16 -6.77 10.51 -6.63
C ALA A 16 -6.59 9.13 -7.29
N MET A 17 -6.89 8.04 -6.58
CA MET A 17 -6.89 6.69 -7.15
C MET A 17 -8.09 6.42 -8.06
N THR A 18 -9.28 6.90 -7.70
CA THR A 18 -10.49 6.81 -8.53
C THR A 18 -10.29 7.62 -9.79
N PHE A 19 -9.56 8.73 -9.73
CA PHE A 19 -9.09 9.54 -10.84
C PHE A 19 -8.24 8.71 -11.82
N VAL A 20 -7.33 7.89 -11.29
CA VAL A 20 -6.51 6.96 -12.08
C VAL A 20 -7.35 5.81 -12.69
N VAL A 21 -8.52 5.50 -12.11
CA VAL A 21 -9.35 4.34 -12.51
C VAL A 21 -10.65 4.75 -13.22
N SER A 22 -10.98 6.05 -13.28
CA SER A 22 -12.24 6.56 -13.83
C SER A 22 -12.19 6.61 -15.36
N PRO A 23 -13.26 6.17 -16.07
CA PRO A 23 -13.32 6.20 -17.53
C PRO A 23 -13.58 7.59 -18.13
N LEU A 24 -13.44 8.66 -17.35
CA LEU A 24 -13.58 10.03 -17.84
C LEU A 24 -12.44 10.39 -18.80
N SER A 25 -12.71 11.25 -19.78
CA SER A 25 -11.76 11.60 -20.84
C SER A 25 -10.44 12.13 -20.23
N PRO A 26 -9.26 11.56 -20.56
CA PRO A 26 -7.98 11.84 -19.89
C PRO A 26 -7.60 13.32 -19.80
N GLY A 27 -8.06 14.14 -20.75
CA GLY A 27 -7.76 15.58 -20.81
C GLY A 27 -8.42 16.43 -19.72
N VAL A 28 -9.62 16.07 -19.27
CA VAL A 28 -10.33 16.82 -18.21
C VAL A 28 -9.75 16.49 -16.83
N LEU A 29 -9.30 15.24 -16.66
CA LEU A 29 -8.65 14.76 -15.45
C LEU A 29 -7.36 15.53 -15.17
N ILE A 30 -6.44 15.63 -16.14
CA ILE A 30 -5.12 16.24 -15.87
C ILE A 30 -5.24 17.69 -15.37
N VAL A 31 -6.14 18.48 -15.96
CA VAL A 31 -6.34 19.89 -15.59
C VAL A 31 -6.91 20.02 -14.18
N GLN A 32 -7.92 19.21 -13.83
CA GLN A 32 -8.52 19.26 -12.49
C GLN A 32 -7.56 18.79 -11.39
N PHE A 33 -6.71 17.81 -11.69
CA PHE A 33 -5.69 17.37 -10.74
C PHE A 33 -4.60 18.43 -10.54
N ASP A 34 -4.16 19.09 -11.61
CA ASP A 34 -3.18 20.18 -11.51
C ASP A 34 -3.76 21.38 -10.74
N GLU A 35 -5.01 21.74 -10.99
CA GLU A 35 -5.73 22.76 -10.22
C GLU A 35 -5.87 22.36 -8.74
N PHE A 36 -6.19 21.10 -8.46
CA PHE A 36 -6.23 20.55 -7.11
C PHE A 36 -4.85 20.62 -6.42
N LEU A 37 -3.77 20.29 -7.12
CA LEU A 37 -2.41 20.33 -6.60
C LEU A 37 -1.90 21.76 -6.35
N THR A 38 -2.37 22.73 -7.15
CA THR A 38 -1.94 24.13 -7.07
C THR A 38 -2.77 24.96 -6.08
N THR A 39 -3.99 24.53 -5.75
CA THR A 39 -4.84 25.23 -4.80
C THR A 39 -4.33 25.07 -3.36
N GLN A 40 -3.80 26.15 -2.76
CA GLN A 40 -3.37 26.17 -1.36
C GLN A 40 -4.57 26.24 -0.41
N THR A 41 -5.16 25.08 -0.12
CA THR A 41 -6.13 24.91 0.96
C THR A 41 -5.43 24.43 2.24
N PRO A 42 -5.96 24.72 3.45
CA PRO A 42 -5.44 24.16 4.70
C PRO A 42 -5.37 22.61 4.67
N SER A 43 -6.29 21.96 3.97
CA SER A 43 -6.26 20.52 3.69
C SER A 43 -5.04 20.09 2.88
N MET A 44 -4.63 20.87 1.88
CA MET A 44 -3.44 20.58 1.07
C MET A 44 -2.14 20.76 1.87
N THR A 45 -2.08 21.73 2.78
CA THR A 45 -0.92 21.87 3.69
C THR A 45 -0.77 20.64 4.58
N LYS A 46 -1.87 20.17 5.18
CA LYS A 46 -1.87 18.95 5.99
C LYS A 46 -1.51 17.72 5.16
N PHE A 47 -2.14 17.55 3.99
CA PHE A 47 -1.86 16.44 3.08
C PHE A 47 -0.38 16.41 2.68
N ARG A 48 0.21 17.55 2.30
CA ARG A 48 1.63 17.64 1.98
C ARG A 48 2.51 17.24 3.16
N ALA A 49 2.19 17.69 4.37
CA ALA A 49 2.91 17.31 5.58
C ALA A 49 2.81 15.80 5.86
N ASP A 50 1.62 15.21 5.67
CA ASP A 50 1.40 13.77 5.86
C ASP A 50 2.17 12.95 4.80
N VAL A 51 2.15 13.38 3.53
CA VAL A 51 2.93 12.77 2.44
C VAL A 51 4.43 12.84 2.74
N GLN A 52 4.93 13.99 3.18
CA GLN A 52 6.34 14.16 3.52
C GLN A 52 6.76 13.23 4.66
N LYS A 53 5.93 13.07 5.69
CA LYS A 53 6.17 12.09 6.76
C LYS A 53 6.16 10.65 6.25
N GLY A 54 5.24 10.32 5.33
CA GLY A 54 5.22 9.00 4.68
C GLY A 54 6.50 8.70 3.91
N PHE A 55 7.04 9.68 3.18
CA PHE A 55 8.34 9.54 2.50
C PHE A 55 9.49 9.40 3.50
N GLN A 56 9.50 10.17 4.58
CA GLN A 56 10.51 10.03 5.63
C GLN A 56 10.49 8.63 6.25
N ALA A 57 9.29 8.09 6.55
CA ALA A 57 9.15 6.72 7.06
C ALA A 57 9.65 5.70 6.03
N PHE A 58 9.38 5.91 4.74
CA PHE A 58 9.90 5.05 3.68
C PHE A 58 11.43 5.10 3.60
N GLU A 59 12.04 6.28 3.67
CA GLU A 59 13.49 6.45 3.71
C GLU A 59 14.10 5.74 4.94
N GLU A 60 13.48 5.87 6.11
CA GLU A 60 13.87 5.16 7.33
C GLU A 60 13.80 3.64 7.15
N MET A 61 12.76 3.12 6.50
CA MET A 61 12.65 1.69 6.18
C MET A 61 13.76 1.22 5.24
N VAL A 62 14.11 2.03 4.23
CA VAL A 62 15.15 1.70 3.25
C VAL A 62 16.55 1.77 3.87
N ALA A 63 16.77 2.72 4.77
CA ALA A 63 18.04 2.90 5.48
C ALA A 63 18.21 1.96 6.70
N SER A 64 17.16 1.24 7.09
CA SER A 64 17.18 0.34 8.24
C SER A 64 18.19 -0.80 8.06
N GLU A 65 18.95 -1.13 9.11
CA GLU A 65 19.80 -2.33 9.13
C GLU A 65 19.00 -3.61 9.49
N ASP A 66 17.74 -3.44 9.90
CA ASP A 66 16.86 -4.54 10.26
C ASP A 66 16.43 -5.31 9.01
N GLU A 67 16.88 -6.56 8.89
CA GLU A 67 16.59 -7.44 7.76
C GLU A 67 15.07 -7.66 7.57
N VAL A 68 14.28 -7.62 8.66
CA VAL A 68 12.82 -7.75 8.57
C VAL A 68 12.21 -6.54 7.87
N VAL A 69 12.75 -5.34 8.13
CA VAL A 69 12.24 -4.08 7.56
C VAL A 69 12.66 -3.96 6.10
N THR A 70 13.94 -4.15 5.80
CA THR A 70 14.46 -4.07 4.43
C THR A 70 13.98 -5.23 3.55
N GLY A 71 13.75 -6.40 4.15
CA GLY A 71 13.21 -7.58 3.50
C GLY A 71 11.77 -7.42 2.99
N ALA A 72 11.00 -6.44 3.48
CA ALA A 72 9.64 -6.19 2.99
C ALA A 72 9.59 -5.80 1.51
N PHE A 73 10.66 -5.17 1.01
CA PHE A 73 10.79 -4.77 -0.39
C PHE A 73 11.42 -5.86 -1.27
N ARG A 74 12.06 -6.86 -0.64
CA ARG A 74 12.78 -7.95 -1.30
C ARG A 74 12.05 -9.27 -1.04
N MET A 75 11.15 -9.64 -1.94
CA MET A 75 10.54 -10.96 -1.89
C MET A 75 11.48 -11.99 -2.51
N ASN A 76 11.75 -13.06 -1.76
CA ASN A 76 12.50 -14.21 -2.25
C ASN A 76 11.55 -15.35 -2.63
N ALA A 77 12.01 -16.31 -3.43
CA ALA A 77 11.22 -17.51 -3.75
C ALA A 77 10.71 -18.24 -2.51
N ALA A 78 11.46 -18.21 -1.41
CA ALA A 78 11.05 -18.80 -0.14
C ALA A 78 9.79 -18.15 0.47
N ASP A 79 9.48 -16.91 0.14
CA ASP A 79 8.30 -16.20 0.66
C ASP A 79 7.01 -16.65 -0.05
N PHE A 80 7.13 -17.31 -1.21
CA PHE A 80 6.01 -17.85 -1.98
C PHE A 80 5.81 -19.36 -1.74
N ARG A 81 6.36 -19.92 -0.66
CA ARG A 81 6.34 -21.36 -0.32
C ARG A 81 4.95 -22.00 -0.17
N TYR A 82 3.87 -21.29 -0.46
CA TYR A 82 2.54 -21.86 -0.64
C TYR A 82 2.23 -22.06 -2.15
N GLY A 83 2.35 -23.30 -2.61
CA GLY A 83 1.34 -23.87 -3.52
C GLY A 83 1.61 -23.95 -5.02
N MET A 84 2.62 -23.30 -5.60
CA MET A 84 2.92 -23.43 -7.03
C MET A 84 4.31 -24.04 -7.24
N GLY A 85 4.42 -25.32 -6.88
CA GLY A 85 5.64 -26.11 -6.95
C GLY A 85 6.13 -26.31 -8.38
N GLY A 86 7.28 -25.73 -8.68
CA GLY A 86 8.12 -26.13 -9.80
C GLY A 86 9.54 -25.56 -9.60
N PRO A 87 10.60 -26.28 -9.99
CA PRO A 87 11.96 -25.75 -10.05
C PRO A 87 12.06 -24.71 -11.19
N GLY A 88 11.41 -23.57 -10.98
CA GLY A 88 11.51 -22.40 -11.85
C GLY A 88 12.62 -21.48 -11.38
N PRO A 89 13.28 -20.74 -12.28
CA PRO A 89 14.27 -19.74 -11.91
C PRO A 89 13.66 -18.75 -10.91
N VAL A 90 14.34 -18.57 -9.77
CA VAL A 90 13.98 -17.61 -8.72
C VAL A 90 13.91 -16.23 -9.35
N ARG A 91 12.70 -15.77 -9.65
CA ARG A 91 12.52 -14.40 -10.13
C ARG A 91 12.77 -13.50 -8.94
N LYS A 92 13.83 -12.70 -9.00
CA LYS A 92 13.98 -11.52 -8.15
C LYS A 92 12.86 -10.57 -8.56
N ASP A 93 11.72 -10.72 -7.92
CA ASP A 93 10.55 -10.01 -8.36
C ASP A 93 10.62 -8.57 -7.89
N LYS A 94 10.84 -7.69 -8.86
CA LYS A 94 10.73 -6.24 -8.70
C LYS A 94 9.34 -5.87 -8.15
N VAL A 95 9.26 -4.77 -7.41
CA VAL A 95 7.98 -4.18 -7.00
C VAL A 95 7.28 -3.68 -8.27
N SER A 96 6.07 -4.14 -8.53
CA SER A 96 5.25 -3.65 -9.65
C SER A 96 4.73 -2.23 -9.36
N PRO A 97 4.35 -1.45 -10.39
CA PRO A 97 3.82 -0.10 -10.17
C PRO A 97 2.61 -0.05 -9.21
N ILE A 98 1.70 -1.02 -9.31
CA ILE A 98 0.50 -1.06 -8.44
C ILE A 98 0.84 -1.45 -7.00
N GLU A 99 1.80 -2.37 -6.79
CA GLU A 99 2.32 -2.66 -5.46
C GLU A 99 2.97 -1.41 -4.85
N PHE A 100 3.78 -0.68 -5.62
CA PHE A 100 4.45 0.53 -5.14
C PHE A 100 3.44 1.57 -4.67
N ILE A 101 2.39 1.83 -5.46
CA ILE A 101 1.32 2.76 -5.09
C ILE A 101 0.67 2.28 -3.78
N CYS A 102 0.26 1.01 -3.68
CA CYS A 102 -0.42 0.51 -2.48
C CYS A 102 0.49 0.48 -1.25
N ILE A 103 1.80 0.27 -1.41
CA ILE A 103 2.79 0.41 -0.33
C ILE A 103 2.83 1.84 0.18
N ALA A 104 2.92 2.83 -0.71
CA ALA A 104 2.92 4.24 -0.33
C ALA A 104 1.64 4.60 0.44
N LEU A 105 0.49 4.08 0.01
CA LEU A 105 -0.78 4.28 0.72
C LEU A 105 -0.81 3.60 2.08
N LEU A 106 -0.30 2.36 2.18
CA LEU A 106 -0.20 1.65 3.43
C LEU A 106 0.61 2.46 4.44
N ILE A 107 1.79 2.95 4.03
CA ILE A 107 2.66 3.77 4.88
C ILE A 107 1.92 5.05 5.26
N LEU A 108 1.40 5.81 4.30
CA LEU A 108 0.74 7.09 4.57
C LEU A 108 -0.44 6.97 5.56
N VAL A 109 -1.20 5.89 5.47
CA VAL A 109 -2.41 5.66 6.27
C VAL A 109 -2.11 5.07 7.66
N TRP A 110 -1.06 4.27 7.78
CA TRP A 110 -0.80 3.44 8.97
C TRP A 110 0.53 3.73 9.68
N TRP A 111 1.41 4.60 9.16
CA TRP A 111 2.73 4.83 9.76
C TRP A 111 2.65 5.32 11.22
N ASP A 112 1.64 6.11 11.57
CA ASP A 112 1.44 6.66 12.92
C ASP A 112 0.80 5.65 13.88
N LYS A 113 0.18 4.59 13.33
CA LYS A 113 -0.56 3.56 14.07
C LYS A 113 0.22 2.26 14.27
N MET A 114 1.34 2.08 13.56
CA MET A 114 2.12 0.85 13.56
C MET A 114 3.62 1.13 13.71
N SER A 115 4.35 0.19 14.30
CA SER A 115 5.81 0.25 14.30
C SER A 115 6.38 -0.02 12.90
N LEU A 116 7.61 0.41 12.63
CA LEU A 116 8.29 0.20 11.36
C LEU A 116 8.32 -1.29 10.95
N ARG A 117 8.61 -2.21 11.89
CA ARG A 117 8.56 -3.66 11.68
C ARG A 117 7.15 -4.16 11.33
N ALA A 118 6.12 -3.61 11.98
CA ALA A 118 4.73 -3.97 11.72
C ALA A 118 4.30 -3.54 10.31
N THR A 119 4.67 -2.32 9.91
CA THR A 119 4.44 -1.78 8.56
C THR A 119 5.18 -2.62 7.50
N ALA A 120 6.44 -2.94 7.73
CA ALA A 120 7.23 -3.83 6.88
C ALA A 120 6.57 -5.20 6.70
N LYS A 121 6.11 -5.79 7.80
CA LYS A 121 5.38 -7.06 7.77
C LYS A 121 4.09 -6.94 6.96
N ALA A 122 3.27 -5.91 7.19
CA ALA A 122 2.03 -5.69 6.45
C ALA A 122 2.29 -5.53 4.94
N ILE A 123 3.34 -4.81 4.55
CA ILE A 123 3.78 -4.71 3.15
C ILE A 123 4.13 -6.09 2.58
N LYS A 124 4.92 -6.88 3.30
CA LYS A 124 5.32 -8.22 2.85
C LYS A 124 4.13 -9.17 2.69
N GLU A 125 3.20 -9.15 3.64
CA GLU A 125 1.96 -9.95 3.61
C GLU A 125 1.07 -9.55 2.43
N MET A 126 0.83 -8.25 2.25
CA MET A 126 0.05 -7.71 1.13
C MET A 126 0.60 -8.20 -0.22
N ARG A 127 1.92 -8.07 -0.42
CA ARG A 127 2.56 -8.48 -1.66
C ARG A 127 2.50 -10.00 -1.87
N ARG A 128 2.66 -10.77 -0.79
CA ARG A 128 2.55 -12.23 -0.84
C ARG A 128 1.14 -12.67 -1.26
N GLU A 129 0.12 -12.14 -0.62
CA GLU A 129 -1.28 -12.50 -0.89
C GLU A 129 -1.66 -12.20 -2.34
N VAL A 130 -1.41 -10.98 -2.81
CA VAL A 130 -1.70 -10.58 -4.19
C VAL A 130 -1.00 -11.48 -5.21
N ARG A 131 0.25 -11.86 -4.96
CA ARG A 131 1.03 -12.70 -5.89
C ARG A 131 0.71 -14.18 -5.80
N SER A 132 0.16 -14.64 -4.68
CA SER A 132 -0.42 -15.98 -4.60
C SER A 132 -1.70 -16.09 -5.42
N GLU A 133 -2.49 -15.02 -5.50
CA GLU A 133 -3.74 -15.00 -6.27
C GLU A 133 -3.54 -14.64 -7.74
N HIS A 134 -2.53 -13.82 -8.05
CA HIS A 134 -2.32 -13.26 -9.38
C HIS A 134 -0.90 -13.50 -9.90
N VAL A 135 -0.78 -14.37 -10.92
CA VAL A 135 0.49 -14.64 -11.62
C VAL A 135 1.05 -13.37 -12.30
N ASP A 136 0.17 -12.49 -12.78
CA ASP A 136 0.52 -11.24 -13.45
C ASP A 136 -0.02 -10.04 -12.66
N VAL A 137 0.87 -9.44 -11.87
CA VAL A 137 0.60 -8.27 -11.01
C VAL A 137 0.72 -6.92 -11.72
N ARG A 138 0.77 -6.90 -13.06
CA ARG A 138 0.65 -5.63 -13.80
C ARG A 138 -0.68 -4.94 -13.49
N MET A 139 -0.75 -3.65 -13.80
CA MET A 139 -1.85 -2.74 -13.42
C MET A 139 -3.20 -3.17 -14.03
N LYS A 140 -3.83 -4.16 -13.38
CA LYS A 140 -5.14 -4.72 -13.72
C LYS A 140 -6.11 -4.37 -12.60
N THR A 141 -7.36 -4.09 -12.97
CA THR A 141 -8.41 -3.72 -12.02
C THR A 141 -8.63 -4.79 -10.95
N ARG A 142 -8.45 -6.08 -11.25
CA ARG A 142 -8.56 -7.18 -10.27
C ARG A 142 -7.47 -7.11 -9.19
N VAL A 143 -6.22 -6.92 -9.60
CA VAL A 143 -5.06 -6.76 -8.70
C VAL A 143 -5.26 -5.55 -7.78
N GLY A 144 -5.72 -4.43 -8.35
CA GLY A 144 -6.02 -3.22 -7.57
C GLY A 144 -7.11 -3.46 -6.53
N LYS A 145 -8.19 -4.16 -6.90
CA LYS A 145 -9.25 -4.53 -5.95
C LYS A 145 -8.72 -5.40 -4.81
N ALA A 146 -7.93 -6.43 -5.11
CA ALA A 146 -7.33 -7.29 -4.09
C ALA A 146 -6.46 -6.50 -3.09
N MET A 147 -5.60 -5.61 -3.59
CA MET A 147 -4.78 -4.74 -2.72
C MET A 147 -5.60 -3.80 -1.84
N ILE A 148 -6.61 -3.14 -2.41
CA ILE A 148 -7.48 -2.25 -1.63
C ILE A 148 -8.27 -3.03 -0.58
N THR A 149 -8.74 -4.24 -0.90
CA THR A 149 -9.39 -5.14 0.06
C THR A 149 -8.44 -5.48 1.21
N PHE A 150 -7.19 -5.83 0.91
CA PHE A 150 -6.17 -6.06 1.93
C PHE A 150 -5.99 -4.85 2.84
N LEU A 151 -5.80 -3.64 2.27
CA LEU A 151 -5.60 -2.41 3.02
C LEU A 151 -6.78 -2.08 3.96
N LYS A 152 -8.01 -2.35 3.53
CA LYS A 152 -9.22 -2.18 4.34
C LYS A 152 -9.32 -3.21 5.47
N GLY A 153 -8.77 -4.41 5.27
CA GLY A 153 -8.75 -5.49 6.26
C GLY A 153 -7.70 -5.33 7.35
N ILE A 154 -6.75 -4.40 7.20
CA ILE A 154 -5.71 -4.16 8.20
C ILE A 154 -6.32 -3.65 9.50
N LYS A 155 -6.16 -4.43 10.57
CA LYS A 155 -6.51 -4.06 11.94
C LYS A 155 -5.21 -3.79 12.73
N PRO A 156 -4.87 -2.53 13.05
CA PRO A 156 -3.58 -2.17 13.67
C PRO A 156 -3.39 -2.84 15.04
N GLU A 157 -4.49 -3.07 15.77
CA GLU A 157 -4.51 -3.68 17.10
C GLU A 157 -3.97 -5.12 17.09
N LEU A 158 -4.21 -5.87 16.01
CA LEU A 158 -3.73 -7.24 15.86
C LEU A 158 -2.25 -7.33 15.46
N ILE A 159 -1.69 -6.26 14.86
CA ILE A 159 -0.32 -6.28 14.34
C ILE A 159 0.70 -5.95 15.44
N ARG A 160 0.26 -5.28 16.53
CA ARG A 160 1.11 -4.95 17.68
C ARG A 160 1.65 -6.20 18.44
N GLY A 161 1.10 -7.39 18.18
CA GLY A 161 1.46 -8.66 18.83
C GLY A 161 1.84 -9.84 17.92
N CYS A 162 1.88 -9.67 16.58
CA CYS A 162 2.33 -10.69 15.61
C CYS A 162 1.39 -11.91 15.37
N ARG A 163 0.39 -11.77 14.49
CA ARG A 163 0.01 -12.67 13.35
C ARG A 163 -1.16 -11.99 12.65
N VAL A 164 -0.99 -11.56 11.41
CA VAL A 164 -2.10 -11.03 10.61
C VAL A 164 -2.91 -12.25 10.17
N THR A 165 -4.01 -12.53 10.85
CA THR A 165 -5.03 -13.45 10.34
C THR A 165 -5.95 -12.62 9.47
N VAL A 166 -5.76 -12.71 8.14
CA VAL A 166 -6.79 -12.25 7.21
C VAL A 166 -7.93 -13.25 7.38
N GLU A 167 -9.01 -12.81 8.03
CA GLU A 167 -10.25 -13.58 8.10
C GLU A 167 -10.71 -13.78 6.66
N GLU A 168 -10.60 -15.01 6.14
CA GLU A 168 -11.13 -15.38 4.83
C GLU A 168 -12.63 -15.09 4.82
N GLY A 169 -13.00 -13.96 4.23
CA GLY A 169 -14.39 -13.63 3.96
C GLY A 169 -14.92 -14.61 2.93
N LYS A 170 -15.58 -15.69 3.39
CA LYS A 170 -16.43 -16.53 2.57
C LYS A 170 -17.57 -15.68 2.02
N GLY A 171 -17.49 -15.34 0.73
CA GLY A 171 -18.55 -14.77 -0.09
C GLY A 171 -18.89 -15.72 -1.22
#